data_AF-A0A935C6Y3-F1
#
_entry.id   AF-A0A935C6Y3-F1
#
_cell.length_a   1.000
_cell.length_b   1.000
_cell.length_c   1.000
_cell.angle_alpha   90.00
_cell.angle_beta   90.00
_cell.angle_gamma   90.00
#
_symmetry.space_group_name_H-M   'P 1'
#
loop_
_entity.id
_entity.type
_entity.pdbx_description
1 polymer ?
#
loop_
_entity_poly.entity_id
_entity_poly.type
_entity_poly.pdbx_seq_one_letter_code
_entity_poly.pdbx_strand_id
1 'polypeptide(L)'
;MGQLESIALFAGAEPCEMATQKSPCANDKHDPDCEHQQVTKKGCCEDQTVVIEGHEDLTQVTKVAVPDFQMIAVLYAVVSFLFSAPAVDYYSYNDYSPPLIERDIPVLVQSFLI
;
A
#
# COMPACT_ATOMS: atom_id res chain seq x y z
N MET A 1 17.49 13.32 -9.53
CA MET A 1 16.65 12.11 -9.33
C MET A 1 16.16 11.70 -10.72
N GLY A 2 16.67 10.60 -11.28
CA GLY A 2 16.25 10.12 -12.59
C GLY A 2 15.00 9.22 -12.46
N GLN A 3 14.13 9.25 -13.46
CA GLN A 3 12.96 8.36 -13.55
C GLN A 3 13.20 7.36 -14.70
N LEU A 4 12.77 6.11 -14.50
CA LEU A 4 12.89 5.02 -15.47
C LEU A 4 11.58 4.96 -16.26
N GLU A 5 11.64 5.29 -17.55
CA GLU A 5 10.47 5.40 -18.43
C GLU A 5 10.07 4.03 -19.04
N SER A 6 11.04 3.19 -19.42
CA SER A 6 10.77 1.83 -19.89
C SER A 6 12.01 0.93 -19.79
N ILE A 7 11.78 -0.38 -19.74
CA ILE A 7 12.83 -1.39 -19.83
C ILE A 7 12.46 -2.44 -20.87
N ALA A 8 13.44 -2.84 -21.67
CA ALA A 8 13.30 -3.94 -22.62
C ALA A 8 14.27 -5.06 -22.24
N LEU A 9 13.73 -6.28 -22.13
CA LEU A 9 14.51 -7.47 -21.80
C LEU A 9 14.51 -8.39 -23.02
N PHE A 10 15.71 -8.77 -23.44
CA PHE A 10 15.94 -9.64 -24.59
C PHE A 10 16.58 -10.93 -24.09
N ALA A 11 15.91 -12.06 -24.36
CA ALA A 11 16.42 -13.39 -24.05
C ALA A 11 16.60 -14.15 -25.36
N GLY A 12 17.87 -14.39 -25.73
CA GLY A 12 18.21 -15.23 -26.87
C GLY A 12 18.02 -16.70 -26.54
N ALA A 13 17.37 -17.45 -27.43
CA ALA A 13 17.27 -18.90 -27.32
C ALA A 13 18.52 -19.57 -27.92
N GLU A 14 18.91 -20.72 -27.37
CA GLU A 14 19.94 -21.54 -28.01
C GLU A 14 19.41 -22.14 -29.33
N PRO A 15 20.24 -22.19 -30.39
CA PRO A 15 19.83 -22.73 -31.67
C PRO A 15 19.56 -24.24 -31.55
N CYS A 16 18.36 -24.66 -31.92
CA CYS A 16 18.01 -26.07 -31.87
C CYS A 16 18.53 -26.83 -33.10
N GLU A 17 19.26 -27.92 -32.86
CA GLU A 17 19.79 -28.79 -33.91
C GLU A 17 18.71 -29.36 -34.85
N MET A 18 17.46 -29.47 -34.36
CA MET A 18 16.33 -29.98 -35.14
C MET A 18 15.65 -28.95 -36.04
N ALA A 19 15.91 -27.64 -35.86
CA ALA A 19 15.34 -26.62 -36.75
C ALA A 19 15.96 -26.67 -38.16
N THR A 20 17.10 -27.34 -38.31
CA THR A 20 17.79 -27.55 -39.60
C THR A 20 17.66 -28.97 -40.16
N GLN A 21 16.89 -29.87 -39.52
CA GLN A 21 16.79 -31.25 -39.96
C GLN A 21 15.53 -31.52 -40.80
N LYS A 22 15.76 -31.96 -42.05
CA LYS A 22 14.77 -32.70 -42.86
C LYS A 22 14.06 -33.71 -41.98
N SER A 23 12.73 -33.71 -41.99
CA SER A 23 11.94 -34.71 -41.30
C SER A 23 12.39 -36.13 -41.70
N PRO A 24 12.38 -37.10 -40.78
CA PRO A 24 12.72 -38.50 -41.11
C PRO A 24 11.80 -39.09 -42.19
N CYS A 25 10.62 -38.48 -42.43
CA CYS A 25 9.69 -38.85 -43.50
C CYS A 25 10.04 -38.24 -44.87
N ALA A 26 11.20 -37.58 -45.04
CA ALA A 26 11.55 -36.91 -46.30
C ALA A 26 11.75 -37.87 -47.49
N ASN A 27 12.00 -39.15 -47.25
CA ASN A 27 12.38 -40.10 -48.30
C ASN A 27 11.45 -41.32 -48.47
N ASP A 28 10.55 -41.62 -47.54
CA ASP A 28 9.71 -42.83 -47.62
C ASP A 28 8.22 -42.49 -47.53
N LYS A 29 7.55 -42.48 -48.68
CA LYS A 29 6.10 -42.19 -48.82
C LYS A 29 5.18 -43.35 -48.39
N HIS A 30 5.67 -44.35 -47.65
CA HIS A 30 4.93 -45.59 -47.41
C HIS A 30 4.96 -46.09 -45.97
N ASP A 31 5.29 -45.22 -45.01
CA ASP A 31 5.20 -45.56 -43.59
C ASP A 31 3.91 -44.95 -42.99
N PRO A 32 2.94 -45.79 -42.54
CA PRO A 32 1.68 -45.31 -41.96
C PRO A 32 1.85 -44.61 -40.61
N ASP A 33 3.02 -44.67 -39.98
CA ASP A 33 3.33 -44.00 -38.71
C ASP A 33 3.66 -42.50 -38.92
N CYS A 34 4.05 -42.10 -40.14
CA CYS A 34 4.35 -40.71 -40.51
C CYS A 34 3.11 -39.82 -40.70
N GLU A 35 1.88 -40.37 -40.83
CA GLU A 35 0.67 -39.55 -41.01
C GLU A 35 0.19 -38.84 -39.74
N HIS A 36 0.61 -39.29 -38.55
CA HIS A 36 0.10 -38.74 -37.29
C HIS A 36 1.04 -37.76 -36.58
N GLN A 37 2.25 -37.52 -37.11
CA GLN A 37 3.26 -36.72 -36.42
C GLN A 37 3.51 -35.36 -37.05
N GLN A 38 2.43 -34.66 -37.45
CA GLN A 38 2.45 -33.21 -37.57
C GLN A 38 2.45 -32.58 -36.18
N VAL A 39 3.56 -32.75 -35.45
CA VAL A 39 3.80 -31.94 -34.25
C VAL A 39 4.01 -30.52 -34.73
N THR A 40 2.93 -29.75 -34.74
CA THR A 40 3.00 -28.29 -34.83
C THR A 40 3.62 -27.81 -33.52
N LYS A 41 4.96 -27.89 -33.43
CA LYS A 41 5.73 -27.26 -32.36
C LYS A 41 5.57 -25.75 -32.51
N LYS A 42 4.61 -25.18 -31.78
CA LYS A 42 4.53 -23.75 -31.59
C LYS A 42 5.33 -23.41 -30.32
N GLY A 43 6.42 -22.65 -30.44
CA GLY A 43 7.08 -22.01 -29.30
C GLY A 43 8.30 -22.72 -28.71
N CYS A 44 9.13 -23.39 -29.52
CA CYS A 44 10.44 -23.83 -29.05
C CYS A 44 11.51 -23.29 -29.99
N CYS A 45 12.56 -22.69 -29.42
CA CYS A 45 13.75 -22.16 -30.11
C CYS A 45 13.59 -20.74 -30.67
N GLU A 46 12.63 -19.95 -30.20
CA GLU A 46 12.48 -18.54 -30.55
C GLU A 46 13.01 -17.60 -29.46
N ASP A 47 13.68 -16.53 -29.89
CA ASP A 47 14.07 -15.44 -29.01
C ASP A 47 12.82 -14.78 -28.41
N GLN A 48 12.88 -14.49 -27.11
CA GLN A 48 11.79 -13.83 -26.40
C GLN A 48 12.17 -12.39 -26.09
N THR A 49 11.27 -11.49 -26.43
CA THR A 49 11.38 -10.08 -26.09
C THR A 49 10.21 -9.70 -25.20
N VAL A 50 10.52 -9.12 -24.04
CA VAL A 50 9.52 -8.60 -23.11
C VAL A 50 9.78 -7.11 -22.94
N VAL A 51 8.84 -6.31 -23.43
CA VAL A 51 8.83 -4.86 -23.24
C VAL A 51 7.90 -4.57 -22.07
N ILE A 52 8.46 -3.98 -21.01
CA ILE A 52 7.68 -3.49 -19.88
C ILE A 52 7.57 -1.98 -20.04
N GLU A 53 6.41 -1.54 -20.53
CA GLU A 53 6.09 -0.13 -20.65
C GLU A 53 5.84 0.45 -19.25
N GLY A 54 6.57 1.51 -18.90
CA GLY A 54 6.25 2.31 -17.73
C GLY A 54 4.92 3.02 -17.96
N HIS A 55 4.04 3.00 -16.97
CA HIS A 55 2.72 3.59 -17.08
C HIS A 55 2.81 5.12 -17.18
N GLU A 56 2.32 5.71 -18.28
CA GLU A 56 2.24 7.17 -18.48
C GLU A 56 1.32 7.84 -17.44
N ASP A 57 0.34 7.12 -16.87
CA ASP A 57 -0.58 7.62 -15.84
C ASP A 57 -0.14 7.20 -14.42
N LEU A 58 1.16 7.07 -14.17
CA LEU A 58 1.64 7.30 -12.80
C LEU A 58 1.34 8.76 -12.51
N THR A 59 0.17 9.03 -11.92
CA THR A 59 -0.07 10.26 -11.19
C THR A 59 1.15 10.42 -10.31
N GLN A 60 2.05 11.32 -10.71
CA GLN A 60 3.12 11.77 -9.85
C GLN A 60 2.39 12.06 -8.56
N VAL A 61 2.71 11.33 -7.50
CA VAL A 61 2.22 11.68 -6.18
C VAL A 61 2.84 13.04 -5.95
N THR A 62 2.10 14.09 -6.35
CA THR A 62 2.46 15.48 -6.21
C THR A 62 2.76 15.56 -4.74
N LYS A 63 4.07 15.72 -4.42
CA LYS A 63 4.60 15.67 -3.06
C LYS A 63 3.49 16.11 -2.13
N VAL A 64 2.90 15.17 -1.38
CA VAL A 64 1.90 15.53 -0.38
C VAL A 64 2.59 16.63 0.39
N ALA A 65 2.03 17.85 0.34
CA ALA A 65 2.64 18.99 0.96
C ALA A 65 2.70 18.63 2.44
N VAL A 66 3.85 18.13 2.90
CA VAL A 66 4.08 17.84 4.30
C VAL A 66 3.91 19.21 4.92
N PRO A 67 2.87 19.42 5.77
CA PRO A 67 2.67 20.70 6.39
C PRO A 67 4.00 21.09 7.01
N ASP A 68 4.47 22.31 6.68
CA ASP A 68 5.77 22.78 7.14
C ASP A 68 5.85 22.49 8.64
N PHE A 69 6.86 21.71 9.05
CA PHE A 69 7.03 21.34 10.45
C PHE A 69 7.08 22.59 11.34
N GLN A 70 7.49 23.74 10.79
CA GLN A 70 7.40 25.04 11.45
C GLN A 70 5.95 25.46 11.72
N MET A 71 5.04 25.29 10.77
CA MET A 71 3.61 25.61 10.95
C MET A 71 2.98 24.72 12.03
N ILE A 72 3.29 23.42 12.03
CA ILE A 72 2.80 22.48 13.05
C ILE A 72 3.32 22.86 14.45
N ALA A 73 4.61 23.19 14.56
CA ALA A 73 5.23 23.60 15.80
C ALA A 73 4.62 24.92 16.35
N VAL A 74 4.37 25.89 15.47
CA VAL A 74 3.73 27.16 15.83
C VAL A 74 2.29 26.92 16.29
N LEU A 75 1.50 26.12 15.56
CA LEU A 75 0.13 25.78 15.95
C LEU A 75 0.10 25.08 17.31
N TYR A 76 0.99 24.12 17.53
CA TYR A 76 1.12 23.42 18.81
C TYR A 76 1.44 24.38 19.97
N ALA A 77 2.40 25.29 19.75
CA ALA A 77 2.79 26.28 20.76
C ALA A 77 1.64 27.24 21.09
N VAL A 78 0.91 27.72 20.07
CA VAL A 78 -0.24 28.62 20.25
C VAL A 78 -1.36 27.93 21.02
N VAL A 79 -1.72 26.70 20.65
CA VAL A 79 -2.76 25.94 21.36
C VAL A 79 -2.32 25.67 22.80
N SER A 80 -1.07 25.26 23.02
CA SER A 80 -0.56 25.00 24.37
C SER A 80 -0.54 26.26 25.24
N PHE A 81 -0.23 27.43 24.68
CA PHE A 81 -0.23 28.69 25.41
C PHE A 81 -1.65 29.16 25.74
N LEU A 82 -2.58 29.09 24.78
CA LEU A 82 -3.96 29.56 24.96
C LEU A 82 -4.79 28.63 25.87
N PHE A 83 -4.50 27.34 25.86
CA PHE A 83 -5.24 26.32 26.61
C PHE A 83 -4.40 25.69 27.72
N SER A 84 -3.28 26.30 28.12
CA SER A 84 -2.58 25.89 29.34
C SER A 84 -3.59 26.00 30.47
N ALA A 85 -3.87 24.87 31.13
CA ALA A 85 -4.64 24.89 32.35
C ALA A 85 -3.96 25.92 33.28
N PRO A 86 -4.72 26.85 33.91
CA PRO A 86 -4.14 27.65 34.96
C PRO A 86 -3.56 26.65 35.98
N ALA A 87 -2.40 26.96 36.54
CA ALA A 87 -1.97 26.28 37.75
C ALA A 87 -3.11 26.47 38.74
N VAL A 88 -3.96 25.45 38.90
CA VAL A 88 -5.05 25.50 39.83
C VAL A 88 -4.34 25.46 41.16
N ASP A 89 -4.21 26.62 41.79
CA ASP A 89 -3.87 26.68 43.20
C ASP A 89 -4.93 25.82 43.90
N TYR A 90 -4.57 24.58 44.19
CA TYR A 90 -5.43 23.67 44.91
C TYR A 90 -5.44 24.17 46.35
N TYR A 91 -6.31 25.15 46.62
CA TYR A 91 -6.62 25.57 47.96
C TYR A 91 -7.37 24.40 48.62
N SER A 92 -6.64 23.56 49.35
CA SER A 92 -7.29 22.58 50.21
C SER A 92 -7.80 23.33 51.44
N TYR A 93 -9.12 23.45 51.54
CA TYR A 93 -9.78 24.05 52.69
C TYR A 93 -9.74 23.05 53.86
N ASN A 94 -8.55 22.78 54.40
CA ASN A 94 -8.35 21.83 55.51
C ASN A 94 -9.06 22.30 56.79
N ASP A 95 -9.26 23.61 56.95
CA ASP A 95 -9.88 24.21 58.13
C ASP A 95 -11.41 24.28 58.05
N TYR A 96 -12.01 23.96 56.89
CA TYR A 96 -13.46 23.96 56.71
C TYR A 96 -13.99 22.54 56.72
N SER A 97 -14.57 22.13 57.86
CA SER A 97 -15.40 20.93 57.88
C SER A 97 -16.69 21.19 57.10
N PRO A 98 -17.13 20.27 56.21
CA PRO A 98 -18.41 20.39 55.54
C PRO A 98 -19.54 20.60 56.56
N PRO A 99 -20.54 21.44 56.25
CA PRO A 99 -21.65 21.67 57.16
C PRO A 99 -22.41 20.37 57.40
N LEU A 100 -22.83 20.15 58.65
CA LEU A 100 -23.64 18.99 58.99
C LEU A 100 -25.00 19.09 58.29
N ILE A 101 -25.30 18.13 57.43
CA ILE A 101 -26.60 18.05 56.78
C ILE A 101 -27.61 17.54 57.80
N GLU A 102 -28.53 18.40 58.24
CA GLU A 102 -29.56 18.03 59.23
C GLU A 102 -30.57 17.02 58.67
N ARG A 103 -30.85 17.10 57.37
CA ARG A 103 -31.87 16.30 56.66
C ARG A 103 -31.46 16.03 55.22
N ASP A 104 -31.67 14.80 54.79
CA ASP A 104 -31.57 14.42 53.38
C ASP A 104 -32.85 14.86 52.66
N ILE A 105 -32.82 16.04 52.04
CA ILE A 105 -33.98 16.63 51.35
C ILE A 105 -34.45 15.75 50.18
N PRO A 106 -33.57 15.22 49.31
CA PRO A 106 -33.97 14.30 48.24
C PRO A 106 -34.70 13.05 48.74
N VAL A 107 -34.24 12.45 49.85
CA VAL A 107 -34.93 11.32 50.49
C VAL A 107 -36.26 11.77 51.11
N LEU A 108 -36.28 12.93 51.78
CA LEU A 108 -37.47 13.48 52.43
C LEU A 108 -38.60 13.79 51.44
N VAL A 109 -38.28 14.35 50.27
CA VAL A 109 -39.25 14.69 49.23
C VAL A 109 -39.39 13.59 48.17
N GLN A 110 -38.74 12.45 48.37
CA GLN A 110 -38.71 11.32 47.44
C GLN A 110 -38.39 11.73 45.99
N SER A 111 -37.50 12.71 45.83
CA SER A 111 -37.06 13.18 44.52
C SER A 111 -35.78 12.45 44.14
N PHE A 112 -35.92 11.37 43.36
CA PHE A 112 -34.79 10.67 42.78
C PHE A 112 -34.56 11.16 41.35
N LEU A 113 -33.28 11.23 40.95
CA LEU A 113 -32.92 11.52 39.57
C LEU A 113 -33.48 10.41 38.67
N ILE A 114 -34.32 10.80 37.71
CA ILE A 114 -34.97 9.90 36.73
C ILE A 114 -34.03 9.69 35.55
#